data_AF-I1CC98-F1
#
_entry.id   AF-I1CC98-F1
#
_cell.length_a   1.000
_cell.length_b   1.000
_cell.length_c   1.000
_cell.angle_alpha   90.00
_cell.angle_beta   90.00
_cell.angle_gamma   90.00
#
_symmetry.space_group_name_H-M   'P 1'
#
loop_
_entity.id
_entity.type
_entity.pdbx_description
1 polymer ?
#
loop_
_entity_poly.entity_id
_entity_poly.type
_entity_poly.pdbx_seq_one_letter_code
_entity_poly.pdbx_strand_id
1 'polypeptide(L)'
;MVDCSATEIAAISEVFVDALSSLTLESNAARSSVRSFLNDLMYSLEEADYNKLYIDFNNKFKADFPEFTDYYETHWHNKRRLRARPWRKDGTFNTNNLIESYHNQLKSCYFGRRKNCRVDRVVYLLSQVVINDYRQDALRVHLGTKNLFLSKIEKERKEKAESIDIDEAISMITLDNDNKFFLFFALPSLPPMSFILFMLKTIALPPALAHTKLDCVNTSFLCLG
;
A
#
# COMPACT_ATOMS: atom_id res chain seq x y z
N MET A 1 -19.36 -26.39 35.73
CA MET A 1 -20.47 -25.63 35.12
C MET A 1 -21.17 -24.95 36.27
N VAL A 2 -21.11 -23.62 36.34
CA VAL A 2 -21.68 -22.86 37.47
C VAL A 2 -23.16 -22.70 37.16
N ASP A 3 -24.02 -23.31 37.97
CA ASP A 3 -25.47 -23.20 37.84
C ASP A 3 -25.91 -21.84 38.40
N CYS A 4 -25.81 -20.80 37.58
CA CYS A 4 -26.43 -19.51 37.90
C CYS A 4 -27.95 -19.63 37.75
N SER A 5 -28.69 -19.17 38.75
CA SER A 5 -30.16 -19.14 38.71
C SER A 5 -30.66 -18.16 37.65
N ALA A 6 -31.86 -18.39 37.11
CA ALA A 6 -32.47 -17.51 36.12
C ALA A 6 -32.58 -16.05 36.61
N THR A 7 -32.77 -15.86 37.92
CA THR A 7 -32.77 -14.58 38.62
C THR A 7 -31.41 -13.89 38.62
N GLU A 8 -30.32 -14.62 38.83
CA GLU A 8 -28.96 -14.06 38.79
C GLU A 8 -28.55 -13.69 37.36
N ILE A 9 -28.92 -14.50 36.37
CA ILE A 9 -28.69 -14.19 34.94
C ILE A 9 -29.47 -12.92 34.53
N ALA A 10 -30.72 -12.79 34.98
CA ALA A 10 -31.53 -11.60 34.71
C ALA A 10 -30.94 -10.33 35.36
N ALA A 11 -30.52 -10.41 36.63
CA ALA A 11 -29.90 -9.28 37.34
C ALA A 11 -28.55 -8.87 36.73
N ILE A 12 -27.72 -9.83 36.31
CA ILE A 12 -26.46 -9.54 35.61
C ILE A 12 -26.75 -8.92 34.24
N SER A 13 -27.75 -9.43 33.51
CA SER A 13 -28.12 -8.87 32.21
C SER A 13 -28.63 -7.44 32.33
N GLU A 14 -29.50 -7.15 33.30
CA GLU A 14 -30.11 -5.82 33.46
C GLU A 14 -29.08 -4.76 33.91
N VAL A 15 -28.17 -5.12 34.82
CA VAL A 15 -27.16 -4.18 35.34
C VAL A 15 -25.99 -3.98 34.36
N PHE A 16 -25.54 -5.03 33.67
CA PHE A 16 -24.33 -4.95 32.84
C PHE A 16 -24.60 -4.73 31.36
N VAL A 17 -25.75 -5.14 30.80
CA VAL A 17 -26.02 -4.95 29.36
C VAL A 17 -26.29 -3.48 29.03
N ASP A 18 -26.99 -2.75 29.90
CA ASP A 18 -27.26 -1.32 29.66
C ASP A 18 -26.02 -0.46 29.85
N ALA A 19 -25.19 -0.78 30.86
CA ALA A 19 -23.88 -0.13 31.05
C ALA A 19 -22.90 -0.46 29.91
N LEU A 20 -22.83 -1.72 29.46
CA LEU A 20 -21.96 -2.11 28.34
C LEU A 20 -22.47 -1.58 27.00
N SER A 21 -23.78 -1.52 26.78
CA SER A 21 -24.36 -1.00 25.53
C SER A 21 -24.15 0.51 25.42
N SER A 22 -24.32 1.27 26.50
CA SER A 22 -24.01 2.70 26.54
C SER A 22 -22.52 2.97 26.35
N LEU A 23 -21.63 2.25 27.06
CA LEU A 23 -20.18 2.35 26.89
C LEU A 23 -19.73 2.01 25.45
N THR A 24 -20.33 1.00 24.83
CA THR A 24 -20.02 0.63 23.44
C THR A 24 -20.57 1.64 22.44
N LEU A 25 -21.73 2.25 22.70
CA LEU A 25 -22.32 3.30 21.88
C LEU A 25 -21.47 4.58 21.90
N GLU A 26 -21.09 5.07 23.09
CA GLU A 26 -20.24 6.25 23.27
C GLU A 26 -18.85 6.03 22.65
N SER A 27 -18.28 4.84 22.87
CA SER A 27 -17.00 4.45 22.24
C SER A 27 -17.10 4.42 20.71
N ASN A 28 -18.22 3.95 20.16
CA ASN A 28 -18.45 3.94 18.71
C ASN A 28 -18.68 5.34 18.15
N ALA A 29 -19.37 6.22 18.88
CA ALA A 29 -19.57 7.61 18.50
C ALA A 29 -18.23 8.38 18.49
N ALA A 30 -17.41 8.21 19.53
CA ALA A 30 -16.06 8.80 19.60
C ALA A 30 -15.18 8.34 18.44
N ARG A 31 -15.14 7.02 18.16
CA ARG A 31 -14.41 6.45 17.01
C ARG A 31 -14.91 7.01 15.68
N SER A 32 -16.22 7.13 15.51
CA SER A 32 -16.82 7.67 14.28
C SER A 32 -16.45 9.14 14.10
N SER A 33 -16.47 9.93 15.18
CA SER A 33 -16.05 11.34 15.14
C SER A 33 -14.56 11.48 14.80
N VAL A 34 -13.69 10.69 15.41
CA VAL A 34 -12.25 10.68 15.08
C VAL A 34 -12.05 10.31 13.61
N ARG A 35 -12.73 9.27 13.13
CA ARG A 35 -12.62 8.83 11.73
C ARG A 35 -13.06 9.91 10.76
N SER A 36 -14.13 10.65 11.07
CA SER A 36 -14.57 11.79 10.26
C SER A 36 -13.48 12.85 10.16
N PHE A 37 -12.94 13.31 11.29
CA PHE A 37 -11.85 14.31 11.30
C PHE A 37 -10.62 13.85 10.53
N LEU A 38 -10.21 12.59 10.70
CA LEU A 38 -9.07 12.04 9.97
C LEU A 38 -9.33 11.98 8.46
N ASN A 39 -10.58 11.70 8.05
CA ASN A 39 -10.99 11.71 6.66
C ASN A 39 -10.88 13.13 6.07
N ASP A 40 -11.43 14.11 6.78
CA ASP A 40 -11.38 15.53 6.37
C ASP A 40 -9.94 16.03 6.27
N LEU A 41 -9.09 15.67 7.23
CA LEU A 41 -7.65 15.92 7.17
C LEU A 41 -7.03 15.30 5.91
N MET A 42 -7.25 14.01 5.66
CA MET A 42 -6.62 13.35 4.52
C MET A 42 -7.00 13.95 3.17
N TYR A 43 -8.25 14.38 3.01
CA TYR A 43 -8.80 14.84 1.72
C TYR A 43 -8.97 16.35 1.59
N SER A 44 -8.48 17.12 2.57
CA SER A 44 -8.31 18.56 2.45
C SER A 44 -7.68 18.96 1.11
N LEU A 45 -8.12 20.09 0.55
CA LEU A 45 -7.65 20.55 -0.76
C LEU A 45 -6.33 21.31 -0.62
N GLU A 46 -6.26 22.22 0.34
CA GLU A 46 -5.13 23.11 0.57
C GLU A 46 -4.37 22.78 1.87
N GLU A 47 -3.08 23.14 1.90
CA GLU A 47 -2.23 22.92 3.08
C GLU A 47 -2.72 23.72 4.29
N ALA A 48 -3.26 24.93 4.05
CA ALA A 48 -3.82 25.78 5.10
C ALA A 48 -5.03 25.12 5.78
N ASP A 49 -5.92 24.51 5.00
CA ASP A 49 -7.11 23.81 5.51
C ASP A 49 -6.70 22.60 6.36
N TYR A 50 -5.71 21.82 5.89
CA TYR A 50 -5.15 20.71 6.65
C TYR A 50 -4.63 21.17 8.03
N ASN A 51 -3.84 22.24 8.05
CA ASN A 51 -3.23 22.72 9.29
C ASN A 51 -4.29 23.22 10.27
N LYS A 52 -5.32 23.92 9.78
CA LYS A 52 -6.46 24.34 10.60
C LYS A 52 -7.21 23.14 11.18
N LEU A 53 -7.56 22.17 10.35
CA LEU A 53 -8.23 20.93 10.80
C LEU A 53 -7.39 20.14 11.81
N TYR A 54 -6.05 20.16 11.70
CA TYR A 54 -5.17 19.46 12.62
C TYR A 54 -5.13 20.15 13.99
N ILE A 55 -5.16 21.48 14.02
CA ILE A 55 -5.30 22.24 15.26
C ILE A 55 -6.65 21.92 15.92
N ASP A 56 -7.74 21.94 15.15
CA ASP A 56 -9.08 21.62 15.65
C ASP A 56 -9.16 20.17 16.18
N PHE A 57 -8.52 19.23 15.48
CA PHE A 57 -8.40 17.83 15.92
C PHE A 57 -7.68 17.72 17.28
N ASN A 58 -6.53 18.40 17.44
CA ASN A 58 -5.80 18.37 18.71
C ASN A 58 -6.58 19.06 19.84
N ASN A 59 -7.23 20.19 19.57
CA ASN A 59 -8.07 20.88 20.55
C ASN A 59 -9.22 19.99 21.04
N LYS A 60 -9.78 19.16 20.15
CA LYS A 60 -10.91 18.29 20.46
C LYS A 60 -10.50 17.00 21.18
N PHE A 61 -9.39 16.36 20.79
CA PHE A 61 -9.09 14.99 21.21
C PHE A 61 -7.86 14.85 22.11
N LYS A 62 -6.99 15.85 22.22
CA LYS A 62 -5.74 15.72 22.98
C LYS A 62 -5.96 15.62 24.49
N ALA A 63 -7.01 16.25 25.01
CA ALA A 63 -7.36 16.19 26.44
C ALA A 63 -7.89 14.80 26.83
N ASP A 64 -8.76 14.23 25.99
CA ASP A 64 -9.44 12.96 26.29
C ASP A 64 -8.63 11.72 25.85
N PHE A 65 -7.79 11.85 24.82
CA PHE A 65 -7.06 10.74 24.20
C PHE A 65 -5.58 11.09 23.87
N PRO A 66 -4.77 11.49 24.86
CA PRO A 66 -3.41 11.97 24.63
C PRO A 66 -2.51 10.94 23.95
N GLU A 67 -2.57 9.67 24.36
CA GLU A 67 -1.73 8.60 23.79
C GLU A 67 -2.06 8.35 22.30
N PHE A 68 -3.34 8.46 21.93
CA PHE A 68 -3.75 8.33 20.55
C PHE A 68 -3.29 9.52 19.70
N THR A 69 -3.40 10.74 20.22
CA THR A 69 -2.92 11.93 19.50
C THR A 69 -1.41 11.92 19.30
N ASP A 70 -0.63 11.49 20.31
CA ASP A 70 0.83 11.39 20.21
C ASP A 70 1.26 10.29 19.22
N TYR A 71 0.56 9.15 19.26
CA TYR A 71 0.75 8.09 18.26
C TYR A 71 0.46 8.61 16.85
N TYR A 72 -0.65 9.31 16.66
CA TYR A 72 -1.03 9.88 15.37
C TYR A 72 0.00 10.92 14.89
N GLU A 73 0.47 11.79 15.77
CA GLU A 73 1.48 12.78 15.44
C GLU A 73 2.76 12.12 14.91
N THR A 74 3.30 11.19 15.70
CA THR A 74 4.56 10.49 15.44
C THR A 74 4.51 9.67 14.15
N HIS A 75 3.45 8.88 13.95
CA HIS A 75 3.41 7.88 12.88
C HIS A 75 2.74 8.42 11.61
N TRP A 76 1.82 9.36 11.74
CA TRP A 76 0.90 9.73 10.67
C TRP A 76 1.04 11.22 10.30
N HIS A 77 1.01 12.16 11.25
CA HIS A 77 1.11 13.59 10.94
C HIS A 77 2.51 13.97 10.42
N ASN A 78 3.58 13.44 11.02
CA ASN A 78 4.95 13.69 10.55
C ASN A 78 5.18 13.23 9.11
N LYS A 79 4.44 12.21 8.67
CA LYS A 79 4.47 11.68 7.30
C LYS A 79 3.38 12.28 6.41
N ARG A 80 2.69 13.36 6.80
CA ARG A 80 1.55 13.94 6.08
C ARG A 80 1.83 14.21 4.60
N ARG A 81 3.04 14.64 4.24
CA ARG A 81 3.42 14.92 2.85
C ARG A 81 3.31 13.69 1.94
N LEU A 82 3.50 12.50 2.51
CA LEU A 82 3.38 11.23 1.80
C LEU A 82 1.94 10.70 1.73
N ARG A 83 1.00 11.27 2.50
CA ARG A 83 -0.34 10.68 2.67
C ARG A 83 -1.52 11.60 2.37
N ALA A 84 -1.46 12.85 2.81
CA ALA A 84 -2.56 13.79 2.68
C ALA A 84 -2.59 14.39 1.28
N ARG A 85 -3.80 14.63 0.78
CA ARG A 85 -4.07 15.13 -0.57
C ARG A 85 -3.39 16.48 -0.90
N PRO A 86 -3.27 17.47 0.01
CA PRO A 86 -2.64 18.75 -0.35
C PRO A 86 -1.20 18.62 -0.87
N TRP A 87 -0.47 17.64 -0.35
CA TRP A 87 0.90 17.33 -0.77
C TRP A 87 0.97 16.21 -1.83
N ARG A 88 -0.09 15.42 -2.00
CA ARG A 88 -0.20 14.37 -3.02
C ARG A 88 -0.99 14.84 -4.23
N LYS A 89 -0.51 15.89 -4.89
CA LYS A 89 -1.16 16.47 -6.09
C LYS A 89 -1.18 15.49 -7.28
N ASP A 90 -0.17 14.62 -7.36
CA ASP A 90 0.02 13.69 -8.47
C ASP A 90 -0.46 12.27 -8.18
N GLY A 91 -1.04 12.03 -6.99
CA GLY A 91 -1.55 10.72 -6.60
C GLY A 91 -2.91 10.45 -7.23
N THR A 92 -2.92 9.96 -8.47
CA THR A 92 -4.15 9.54 -9.19
C THR A 92 -4.90 8.41 -8.49
N PHE A 93 -4.18 7.56 -7.74
CA PHE A 93 -4.73 6.37 -7.11
C PHE A 93 -4.54 6.38 -5.59
N ASN A 94 -5.65 6.24 -4.87
CA ASN A 94 -5.61 5.82 -3.47
C ASN A 94 -5.12 4.37 -3.45
N THR A 95 -3.92 4.12 -2.92
CA THR A 95 -3.30 2.79 -2.86
C THR A 95 -4.25 1.73 -2.29
N ASN A 96 -5.09 2.10 -1.32
CA ASN A 96 -6.12 1.21 -0.78
C ASN A 96 -7.12 0.76 -1.84
N ASN A 97 -7.65 1.68 -2.65
CA ASN A 97 -8.62 1.37 -3.69
C ASN A 97 -8.02 0.47 -4.78
N LEU A 98 -6.75 0.69 -5.13
CA LEU A 98 -6.05 -0.15 -6.10
C LEU A 98 -5.84 -1.57 -5.56
N ILE A 99 -5.37 -1.70 -4.32
CA ILE A 99 -5.16 -3.01 -3.66
C ILE A 99 -6.50 -3.74 -3.48
N GLU A 100 -7.55 -3.04 -3.06
CA GLU A 100 -8.88 -3.62 -2.92
C GLU A 100 -9.47 -4.06 -4.26
N SER A 101 -9.35 -3.23 -5.31
CA SER A 101 -9.76 -3.58 -6.67
C SER A 101 -9.00 -4.82 -7.17
N TYR A 102 -7.68 -4.86 -6.96
CA TYR A 102 -6.85 -6.01 -7.31
C TYR A 102 -7.28 -7.27 -6.55
N HIS A 103 -7.50 -7.19 -5.24
CA HIS A 103 -8.02 -8.30 -4.45
C HIS A 103 -9.40 -8.76 -4.93
N ASN A 104 -10.27 -7.84 -5.34
CA ASN A 104 -11.58 -8.18 -5.89
C ASN A 104 -11.46 -8.89 -7.24
N GLN A 105 -10.54 -8.48 -8.12
CA GLN A 105 -10.24 -9.19 -9.36
C GLN A 105 -9.68 -10.59 -9.10
N LEU A 106 -8.73 -10.73 -8.17
CA LEU A 106 -8.23 -12.05 -7.76
C LEU A 106 -9.36 -12.96 -7.27
N LYS A 107 -10.18 -12.45 -6.34
CA LYS A 107 -11.31 -13.20 -5.76
C LYS A 107 -12.32 -13.58 -6.83
N SER A 108 -12.68 -12.67 -7.73
CA SER A 108 -13.74 -12.89 -8.71
C SER A 108 -13.29 -13.69 -9.93
N CYS A 109 -12.20 -13.29 -10.58
CA CYS A 109 -11.74 -13.87 -11.83
C CYS A 109 -10.99 -15.20 -11.63
N TYR A 110 -10.17 -15.32 -10.58
CA TYR A 110 -9.29 -16.48 -10.41
C TYR A 110 -9.80 -17.47 -9.36
N PHE A 111 -10.33 -16.98 -8.24
CA PHE A 111 -10.83 -17.85 -7.15
C PHE A 111 -12.34 -18.16 -7.22
N GLY A 112 -13.08 -17.53 -8.13
CA GLY A 112 -14.53 -17.75 -8.27
C GLY A 112 -15.34 -17.42 -7.01
N ARG A 113 -14.90 -16.40 -6.25
CA ARG A 113 -15.46 -15.93 -4.97
C ARG A 113 -15.55 -17.01 -3.87
N ARG A 114 -14.79 -18.09 -3.98
CA ARG A 114 -14.73 -19.13 -2.93
C ARG A 114 -13.98 -18.60 -1.72
N LYS A 115 -14.60 -18.72 -0.53
CA LYS A 115 -14.03 -18.23 0.74
C LYS A 115 -12.83 -19.06 1.20
N ASN A 116 -12.86 -20.37 0.96
CA ASN A 116 -11.82 -21.31 1.39
C ASN A 116 -11.17 -21.99 0.19
N CYS A 117 -9.93 -21.59 -0.12
CA CYS A 117 -9.07 -22.30 -1.06
C CYS A 117 -7.91 -22.93 -0.29
N ARG A 118 -7.59 -24.19 -0.60
CA ARG A 118 -6.40 -24.86 -0.06
C ARG A 118 -5.15 -24.08 -0.47
N VAL A 119 -4.18 -23.93 0.44
CA VAL A 119 -2.97 -23.12 0.24
C VAL A 119 -2.22 -23.50 -1.04
N ASP A 120 -2.02 -24.79 -1.31
CA ASP A 120 -1.34 -25.27 -2.52
C ASP A 120 -2.00 -24.77 -3.81
N ARG A 121 -3.34 -24.75 -3.83
CA ARG A 121 -4.11 -24.25 -4.98
C ARG A 121 -3.97 -22.75 -5.12
N VAL A 122 -3.92 -22.01 -4.02
CA VAL A 122 -3.68 -20.56 -4.03
C VAL A 122 -2.28 -20.28 -4.60
N VAL A 123 -1.26 -20.99 -4.13
CA VAL A 123 0.12 -20.85 -4.62
C VAL A 123 0.21 -21.19 -6.10
N TYR A 124 -0.43 -22.28 -6.54
CA TYR A 124 -0.48 -22.65 -7.95
C TYR A 124 -1.15 -21.57 -8.81
N LEU A 125 -2.34 -21.09 -8.42
CA LEU A 125 -3.07 -20.07 -9.18
C LEU A 125 -2.27 -18.77 -9.27
N LEU A 126 -1.72 -18.29 -8.17
CA LEU A 126 -0.91 -17.07 -8.15
C LEU A 126 0.36 -17.23 -9.00
N SER A 127 1.09 -18.34 -8.85
CA SER A 127 2.39 -18.51 -9.50
C SER A 127 2.31 -18.89 -10.99
N GLN A 128 1.34 -19.71 -11.37
CA GLN A 128 1.27 -20.28 -12.73
C GLN A 128 0.20 -19.62 -13.60
N VAL A 129 -0.90 -19.13 -13.02
CA VAL A 129 -1.98 -18.54 -13.81
C VAL A 129 -1.85 -17.03 -13.82
N VAL A 130 -1.92 -16.39 -12.65
CA VAL A 130 -1.91 -14.93 -12.52
C VAL A 130 -0.63 -14.31 -13.07
N ILE A 131 0.55 -14.84 -12.72
CA ILE A 131 1.83 -14.33 -13.24
C ILE A 131 1.90 -14.44 -14.78
N ASN A 132 1.40 -15.54 -15.35
CA ASN A 132 1.43 -15.73 -16.79
C ASN A 132 0.48 -14.77 -17.51
N ASP A 133 -0.71 -14.53 -16.96
CA ASP A 133 -1.65 -13.54 -17.50
C ASP A 133 -1.05 -12.12 -17.45
N TYR A 134 -0.40 -11.76 -16.34
CA TYR A 134 0.32 -10.48 -16.23
C TYR A 134 1.45 -10.35 -17.25
N ARG A 135 2.23 -11.42 -17.47
CA ARG A 135 3.30 -11.43 -18.48
C ARG A 135 2.74 -11.28 -19.89
N GLN A 136 1.65 -11.99 -20.20
CA GLN A 136 0.99 -11.87 -21.50
C GLN A 136 0.43 -10.45 -21.71
N ASP A 137 -0.18 -9.85 -20.69
CA ASP A 137 -0.66 -8.49 -20.77
C ASP A 137 0.47 -7.47 -20.94
N ALA A 138 1.59 -7.65 -20.24
CA ALA A 138 2.78 -6.82 -20.42
C ALA A 138 3.34 -6.94 -21.85
N LEU A 139 3.41 -8.15 -22.40
CA LEU A 139 3.83 -8.39 -23.78
C LEU A 139 2.87 -7.74 -24.79
N ARG A 140 1.56 -7.84 -24.58
CA ARG A 140 0.57 -7.21 -25.44
C ARG A 140 0.69 -5.69 -25.44
N VAL A 141 1.00 -5.09 -24.29
CA VAL A 141 1.28 -3.65 -24.19
C VAL A 141 2.57 -3.31 -24.93
N HIS A 142 3.64 -4.08 -24.71
CA HIS A 142 4.93 -3.86 -25.35
C HIS A 142 4.86 -3.97 -26.89
N LEU A 143 4.11 -4.95 -27.40
CA LEU A 143 3.87 -5.16 -28.84
C LEU A 143 2.83 -4.20 -29.43
N GLY A 144 2.22 -3.33 -28.63
CA GLY A 144 1.18 -2.39 -29.07
C GLY A 144 -0.18 -3.01 -29.38
N THR A 145 -0.39 -4.31 -29.12
CA THR A 145 -1.70 -4.97 -29.27
C THR A 145 -2.71 -4.49 -28.22
N LYS A 146 -2.24 -4.09 -27.04
CA LYS A 146 -3.07 -3.55 -25.96
C LYS A 146 -2.62 -2.13 -25.61
N ASN A 147 -3.56 -1.19 -25.62
CA ASN A 147 -3.29 0.18 -25.23
C ASN A 147 -3.12 0.31 -23.72
N LEU A 148 -2.04 0.96 -23.29
CA LEU A 148 -1.83 1.39 -21.91
C LEU A 148 -2.12 2.89 -21.81
N PHE A 149 -3.11 3.25 -21.01
CA PHE A 149 -3.43 4.65 -20.74
C PHE A 149 -2.59 5.14 -19.57
N LEU A 150 -1.53 5.89 -19.88
CA LEU A 150 -0.73 6.59 -18.89
C LEU A 150 -1.23 8.04 -18.77
N SER A 151 -1.29 8.55 -17.54
CA SER A 151 -1.44 9.98 -17.30
C SER A 151 -0.21 10.74 -17.81
N LYS A 152 -0.34 12.07 -17.97
CA LYS A 152 0.76 12.92 -18.44
C LYS A 152 2.01 12.76 -17.58
N ILE A 153 1.84 12.71 -16.26
CA ILE A 153 2.94 12.58 -15.28
C ILE A 153 3.58 11.20 -15.37
N GLU A 154 2.77 10.13 -15.46
CA GLU A 154 3.29 8.77 -15.62
C GLU A 154 4.07 8.62 -16.92
N LYS A 155 3.60 9.26 -18.00
CA LYS A 155 4.32 9.30 -19.28
C LYS A 155 5.66 10.03 -19.16
N GLU A 156 5.68 11.22 -18.55
CA GLU A 156 6.91 11.97 -18.32
C GLU A 156 7.91 11.20 -17.43
N ARG A 157 7.43 10.48 -16.41
CA ARG A 157 8.27 9.61 -15.57
C ARG A 157 8.84 8.45 -16.36
N LYS A 158 8.03 7.83 -17.21
CA LYS A 158 8.46 6.75 -18.10
C LYS A 158 9.51 7.23 -19.09
N GLU A 159 9.27 8.36 -19.76
CA GLU A 159 10.23 8.97 -20.71
C GLU A 159 11.56 9.30 -20.02
N LYS A 160 11.52 9.83 -18.79
CA LYS A 160 12.73 10.05 -17.99
C LYS A 160 13.46 8.75 -17.68
N ALA A 161 12.74 7.70 -17.27
CA ALA A 161 13.35 6.41 -16.99
C ALA A 161 13.97 5.77 -18.25
N GLU A 162 13.32 5.90 -19.41
CA GLU A 162 13.82 5.39 -20.70
C GLU A 162 14.98 6.23 -21.25
N SER A 163 15.16 7.48 -20.80
CA SER A 163 16.28 8.34 -21.20
C SER A 163 17.59 8.04 -20.47
N ILE A 164 17.56 7.21 -19.41
CA ILE A 164 18.75 6.81 -18.67
C ILE A 164 19.52 5.80 -19.50
N ASP A 165 20.81 6.06 -19.70
CA ASP A 165 21.67 5.15 -20.45
C ASP A 165 21.89 3.82 -19.71
N ILE A 166 22.09 2.74 -20.47
CA ILE A 166 22.23 1.40 -19.91
C ILE A 166 23.48 1.31 -19.02
N ASP A 167 24.60 1.91 -19.43
CA ASP A 167 25.84 1.86 -18.65
C ASP A 167 25.72 2.69 -17.37
N GLU A 168 25.02 3.83 -17.45
CA GLU A 168 24.67 4.63 -16.28
C GLU A 168 23.78 3.84 -15.32
N ALA A 169 22.73 3.17 -15.82
CA ALA A 169 21.84 2.34 -15.01
C ALA A 169 22.57 1.16 -14.33
N ILE A 170 23.51 0.51 -15.04
CA ILE A 170 24.35 -0.56 -14.49
C ILE A 170 25.24 -0.02 -13.38
N SER A 171 25.79 1.20 -13.53
CA SER A 171 26.64 1.82 -12.51
C SER A 171 25.89 2.16 -11.20
N MET A 172 24.56 2.34 -11.26
CA MET A 172 23.71 2.58 -10.10
C MET A 172 23.42 1.30 -9.29
N ILE A 173 23.85 0.12 -9.77
CA ILE A 173 23.71 -1.15 -9.07
C ILE A 173 24.92 -1.35 -8.16
N THR A 174 24.75 -1.16 -6.86
CA THR A 174 25.79 -1.51 -5.87
C THR A 174 25.59 -2.94 -5.38
N LEU A 175 26.66 -3.74 -5.45
CA LEU A 175 26.74 -5.07 -4.85
C LEU A 175 27.10 -4.93 -3.37
N ASP A 176 26.28 -5.50 -2.49
CA ASP A 176 26.69 -5.76 -1.11
C ASP A 176 27.34 -7.14 -1.00
N ASN A 177 28.24 -7.32 -0.03
CA ASN A 177 29.10 -8.51 0.16
C ASN A 177 28.31 -9.83 0.36
N ASP A 178 26.99 -9.75 0.50
CA ASP A 178 26.04 -10.85 0.64
C ASP A 178 25.34 -11.29 -0.68
N ASN A 179 25.81 -10.86 -1.86
CA ASN A 179 25.12 -11.07 -3.15
C ASN A 179 23.69 -10.48 -3.19
N LYS A 180 23.49 -9.34 -2.52
CA LYS A 180 22.25 -8.55 -2.59
C LYS A 180 22.49 -7.37 -3.52
N PHE A 181 21.68 -7.27 -4.57
CA PHE A 181 21.70 -6.14 -5.50
C PHE A 181 20.81 -5.02 -4.98
N PHE A 182 21.38 -3.84 -4.77
CA PHE A 182 20.63 -2.63 -4.43
C PHE A 182 20.63 -1.68 -5.62
N LEU A 183 19.44 -1.28 -6.08
CA LEU A 183 19.26 -0.18 -7.03
C LEU A 183 19.01 1.11 -6.24
N PHE A 184 19.96 2.03 -6.27
CA PHE A 184 19.78 3.37 -5.69
C PHE A 184 19.27 4.34 -6.76
N PHE A 185 17.97 4.60 -6.80
CA PHE A 185 17.45 5.74 -7.55
C PHE A 185 17.55 7.02 -6.70
N ALA A 186 18.59 7.82 -6.92
CA ALA A 186 18.62 9.21 -6.47
C ALA A 186 17.95 10.09 -7.55
N LEU A 187 16.63 10.28 -7.45
CA LEU A 187 15.95 11.32 -8.24
C LEU A 187 16.41 12.69 -7.73
N PRO A 188 17.10 13.53 -8.54
CA PRO A 188 17.74 14.77 -8.07
C PRO A 188 16.75 15.90 -7.69
N SER A 189 15.45 15.60 -7.53
CA SER A 189 14.41 16.58 -7.19
C SER A 189 13.56 16.22 -5.96
N LEU A 190 13.89 15.18 -5.20
CA LEU A 190 13.29 14.94 -3.88
C LEU A 190 14.26 15.30 -2.74
N PRO A 191 13.77 15.89 -1.64
CA PRO A 191 14.61 16.16 -0.47
C PRO A 191 15.26 14.86 0.05
N PRO A 192 16.44 14.94 0.67
CA PRO A 192 17.41 13.83 0.85
C PRO A 192 16.98 12.68 1.79
N MET A 193 15.70 12.49 2.07
CA MET A 193 15.19 11.56 3.09
C MET A 193 14.16 10.54 2.56
N SER A 194 14.01 10.39 1.24
CA SER A 194 13.11 9.38 0.65
C SER A 194 13.83 8.49 -0.35
N PHE A 195 14.62 7.56 0.16
CA PHE A 195 15.12 6.42 -0.64
C PHE A 195 14.04 5.34 -0.67
N ILE A 196 13.49 5.06 -1.86
CA ILE A 196 12.62 3.90 -2.07
C ILE A 196 13.53 2.73 -2.43
N LEU A 197 13.71 1.80 -1.48
CA LEU A 197 14.49 0.59 -1.68
C LEU A 197 13.65 -0.43 -2.46
N PHE A 198 14.00 -0.73 -3.71
CA PHE A 198 13.42 -1.86 -4.44
C PHE A 198 14.35 -3.07 -4.33
N MET A 199 13.87 -4.14 -3.68
CA MET A 199 14.56 -5.42 -3.60
C MET A 199 14.24 -6.25 -4.86
N LEU A 200 15.21 -6.40 -5.76
CA LEU A 200 15.11 -7.41 -6.83
C LEU A 200 15.51 -8.77 -6.25
N LYS A 201 14.57 -9.70 -6.19
CA LYS A 201 14.84 -11.09 -5.80
C LYS A 201 15.59 -11.79 -6.93
N THR A 202 16.81 -12.25 -6.63
CA THR A 202 17.67 -13.06 -7.48
C THR A 202 16.94 -14.31 -7.97
N ILE A 203 16.81 -14.47 -9.29
CA ILE A 203 16.57 -15.79 -9.90
C ILE A 203 17.94 -16.47 -9.93
N ALA A 204 18.15 -17.45 -9.05
CA ALA A 204 19.35 -18.29 -9.10
C ALA A 204 19.35 -19.06 -10.42
N LEU A 205 20.22 -18.69 -11.37
CA LEU A 205 20.49 -19.53 -12.53
C LEU A 205 21.35 -20.73 -12.07
N PRO A 206 21.02 -21.97 -12.48
CA PRO A 206 21.86 -23.12 -12.21
C PRO A 206 23.20 -23.00 -12.97
N PRO A 207 24.30 -23.56 -12.42
CA PRO A 207 25.67 -23.35 -12.89
C PRO A 207 26.00 -23.93 -14.29
N ALA A 208 25.03 -24.55 -14.97
CA ALA A 208 25.23 -25.24 -16.24
C ALA A 208 25.21 -24.31 -17.48
N LEU A 209 25.05 -22.99 -17.34
CA LEU A 209 24.95 -22.04 -18.47
C LEU A 209 26.01 -20.93 -18.46
N ALA A 210 27.09 -21.08 -17.69
CA ALA A 210 28.13 -20.05 -17.52
C ALA A 210 28.96 -19.71 -18.78
N HIS A 211 28.73 -20.36 -19.93
CA HIS A 211 29.52 -20.15 -21.15
C HIS A 211 28.74 -19.71 -22.40
N THR A 212 27.45 -19.42 -22.27
CA THR A 212 26.69 -18.77 -23.35
C THR A 212 26.57 -17.28 -23.07
N LYS A 213 27.00 -16.46 -24.04
CA LYS A 213 26.84 -15.01 -24.09
C LYS A 213 25.54 -14.55 -23.40
N LEU A 214 25.69 -13.54 -22.55
CA LEU A 214 24.61 -12.73 -21.97
C LEU A 214 23.82 -12.01 -23.07
N ASP A 215 22.99 -12.73 -23.82
CA ASP A 215 22.10 -12.14 -24.84
C ASP A 215 20.63 -12.04 -24.37
N CYS A 216 20.36 -12.24 -23.08
CA CYS A 216 19.00 -12.16 -22.53
C CYS A 216 18.98 -11.53 -21.14
N VAL A 217 19.44 -10.29 -21.02
CA VAL A 217 18.91 -9.40 -19.98
C VAL A 217 17.59 -8.85 -20.54
N ASN A 218 16.52 -9.63 -20.40
CA ASN A 218 15.17 -9.10 -20.50
C ASN A 218 14.93 -8.25 -19.23
N THR A 219 15.49 -7.05 -19.21
CA THR A 219 15.08 -5.95 -18.33
C THR A 219 13.71 -5.47 -18.80
N SER A 220 12.69 -6.29 -18.58
CA SER A 220 11.34 -5.76 -18.45
C SER A 220 11.34 -4.93 -17.16
N PHE A 221 11.61 -3.63 -17.31
CA PHE A 221 11.29 -2.60 -16.32
C PHE A 221 9.78 -2.67 -16.08
N LEU A 222 9.38 -3.46 -15.10
CA LEU A 222 8.07 -3.32 -14.48
C LEU A 222 8.15 -2.07 -13.62
N CYS A 223 7.83 -0.91 -14.22
CA CYS A 223 7.34 0.23 -13.47
C CYS A 223 6.05 -0.22 -12.78
N LEU A 224 6.17 -0.70 -11.53
CA LEU A 224 5.06 -0.79 -10.61
C LEU A 224 4.80 0.62 -10.07
N GLY A 225 3.83 1.32 -10.68
CA GLY A 225 3.19 2.53 -10.14
C GLY A 225 3.96 3.83 -10.33
#